data_AF-K6YX66-F1
#
_entry.id   AF-K6YX66-F1
#
_cell.length_a   1.000
_cell.length_b   1.000
_cell.length_c   1.000
_cell.angle_alpha   90.00
_cell.angle_beta   90.00
_cell.angle_gamma   90.00
#
_symmetry.space_group_name_H-M   'P 1'
#
loop_
_entity.id
_entity.type
_entity.pdbx_description
1 polymer ?
#
loop_
_entity_poly.entity_id
_entity_poly.type
_entity_poly.pdbx_seq_one_letter_code
_entity_poly.pdbx_strand_id
1 'polypeptide(L)'
;MQITSNPLSLFSYIGDNNKADDVLQDLAKGNKKDVSGGLDVLESGLNRGAFEETLQLFEKGEVDIDLNLVKNYYKFNQEKLNREVAHLAENFDLGSEVRVTIQDGALLVAGEADNSKALQQYIDKDNRLSTLIQQTAKLSQFVEWGQAKQQAAIYKSEDMPEAQLVDFLKDARLVVTQSNHFIMSEMGSTFYSQGHTQRLIDNNSKQTE
;
A
#
# COMPACT_ATOMS: atom_id res chain seq x y z
N MET A 1 -31.39 19.54 -5.36
CA MET A 1 -30.14 19.32 -4.61
C MET A 1 -29.20 18.54 -5.50
N GLN A 2 -28.17 19.20 -6.02
CA GLN A 2 -27.09 18.54 -6.77
C GLN A 2 -26.18 17.83 -5.78
N ILE A 3 -26.00 16.52 -5.97
CA ILE A 3 -24.98 15.75 -5.24
C ILE A 3 -23.63 16.15 -5.86
N THR A 4 -22.92 17.08 -5.24
CA THR A 4 -21.51 17.35 -5.52
C THR A 4 -20.70 16.14 -5.05
N SER A 5 -20.47 15.21 -5.96
CA SER A 5 -19.59 14.07 -5.76
C SER A 5 -18.28 14.34 -6.50
N ASN A 6 -17.24 14.70 -5.75
CA ASN A 6 -16.05 13.84 -5.68
C ASN A 6 -15.06 14.38 -4.64
N PRO A 7 -14.56 13.54 -3.72
CA PRO A 7 -13.43 13.88 -2.86
C PRO A 7 -12.23 14.21 -3.75
N LEU A 8 -11.53 15.30 -3.42
CA LEU A 8 -10.32 15.77 -4.10
C LEU A 8 -9.32 14.62 -4.23
N SER A 9 -9.32 14.02 -5.40
CA SER A 9 -8.49 12.88 -5.73
C SER A 9 -7.30 13.36 -6.54
N LEU A 10 -6.10 12.86 -6.21
CA LEU A 10 -4.88 13.10 -6.99
C LEU A 10 -5.06 12.72 -8.48
N PHE A 11 -6.05 11.88 -8.80
CA PHE A 11 -6.42 11.46 -10.15
C PHE A 11 -6.92 12.60 -11.06
N SER A 12 -7.48 13.67 -10.53
CA SER A 12 -7.99 14.77 -11.35
C SER A 12 -6.89 15.58 -12.06
N TYR A 13 -5.61 15.31 -11.77
CA TYR A 13 -4.51 16.22 -12.10
C TYR A 13 -3.31 15.54 -12.77
N ILE A 14 -3.52 14.34 -13.33
CA ILE A 14 -2.52 13.65 -14.17
C ILE A 14 -2.34 14.43 -15.49
N GLY A 15 -1.18 15.06 -15.67
CA GLY A 15 -0.76 15.71 -16.93
C GLY A 15 0.23 16.87 -16.80
N ASP A 16 0.46 17.40 -15.59
CA ASP A 16 1.28 18.62 -15.41
C ASP A 16 2.05 18.59 -14.09
N ASN A 17 3.32 18.14 -14.12
CA ASN A 17 4.16 17.96 -12.93
C ASN A 17 4.38 19.25 -12.11
N ASN A 18 4.27 20.43 -12.74
CA ASN A 18 4.46 21.72 -12.07
C ASN A 18 3.26 22.15 -11.20
N LYS A 19 2.11 21.46 -11.31
CA LYS A 19 0.90 21.77 -10.52
C LYS A 19 0.69 20.83 -9.33
N ALA A 20 1.51 19.79 -9.19
CA ALA A 20 1.43 18.90 -8.05
C ALA A 20 1.75 19.63 -6.74
N ASP A 21 2.83 20.43 -6.71
CA ASP A 21 3.29 21.12 -5.50
C ASP A 21 2.32 22.21 -5.02
N ASP A 22 1.77 23.01 -5.94
CA ASP A 22 0.80 24.07 -5.61
C ASP A 22 -0.51 23.49 -5.05
N VAL A 23 -0.93 22.31 -5.53
CA VAL A 23 -2.16 21.64 -5.09
C VAL A 23 -1.96 20.89 -3.77
N LEU A 24 -0.77 20.33 -3.53
CA LEU A 24 -0.42 19.80 -2.21
C LEU A 24 -0.46 20.90 -1.15
N GLN A 25 0.02 22.10 -1.50
CA GLN A 25 -0.13 23.29 -0.64
C GLN A 25 -1.60 23.70 -0.47
N ASP A 26 -2.43 23.64 -1.51
CA ASP A 26 -3.85 24.01 -1.40
C ASP A 26 -4.70 22.98 -0.63
N LEU A 27 -4.37 21.69 -0.71
CA LEU A 27 -4.93 20.64 0.15
C LEU A 27 -4.54 20.84 1.63
N ALA A 28 -3.29 21.23 1.88
CA ALA A 28 -2.80 21.61 3.22
C ALA A 28 -3.42 22.93 3.73
N LYS A 29 -3.93 23.80 2.85
CA LYS A 29 -4.69 25.01 3.25
C LYS A 29 -6.15 24.70 3.58
N GLY A 30 -6.76 23.71 2.93
CA GLY A 30 -8.16 23.31 3.13
C GLY A 30 -8.39 22.42 4.37
N ASN A 31 -7.43 21.55 4.69
CA ASN A 31 -7.39 20.80 5.94
C ASN A 31 -6.34 21.44 6.83
N LYS A 32 -6.64 21.77 8.10
CA LYS A 32 -5.64 22.29 9.08
C LYS A 32 -4.53 21.27 9.45
N LYS A 33 -4.23 20.31 8.57
CA LYS A 33 -3.22 19.27 8.72
C LYS A 33 -2.10 19.52 7.71
N ASP A 34 -0.86 19.36 8.16
CA ASP A 34 0.33 19.49 7.33
C ASP A 34 0.48 18.28 6.38
N VAL A 35 -0.23 18.33 5.25
CA VAL A 35 -0.20 17.29 4.21
C VAL A 35 1.20 17.17 3.59
N SER A 36 1.90 18.30 3.42
CA SER A 36 3.28 18.35 2.92
C SER A 36 4.26 17.60 3.82
N GLY A 37 4.24 17.87 5.12
CA GLY A 37 5.08 17.16 6.09
C GLY A 37 4.75 15.67 6.15
N GLY A 38 3.47 15.29 6.05
CA GLY A 38 3.06 13.89 5.97
C GLY A 38 3.58 13.16 4.72
N LEU A 39 3.65 13.86 3.58
CA LEU A 39 4.23 13.34 2.35
C LEU A 39 5.75 13.18 2.46
N ASP A 40 6.46 14.18 2.98
CA ASP A 40 7.92 14.12 3.14
C ASP A 40 8.33 12.95 4.04
N VAL A 41 7.58 12.71 5.12
CA VAL A 41 7.82 11.57 6.02
C VAL A 41 7.51 10.24 5.33
N LEU A 42 6.44 10.16 4.54
CA LEU A 42 6.10 8.95 3.80
C LEU A 42 7.12 8.65 2.70
N GLU A 43 7.50 9.64 1.89
CA GLU A 43 8.46 9.49 0.80
C GLU A 43 9.87 9.16 1.33
N SER A 44 10.29 9.78 2.43
CA SER A 44 11.57 9.43 3.07
C SER A 44 11.57 8.01 3.62
N GLY A 45 10.48 7.57 4.28
CA GLY A 45 10.30 6.19 4.76
C GLY A 45 10.33 5.15 3.63
N LEU A 46 9.69 5.47 2.51
CA LEU A 46 9.63 4.59 1.34
C LEU A 46 10.97 4.48 0.61
N ASN A 47 11.71 5.58 0.47
CA ASN A 47 12.92 5.66 -0.37
C ASN A 47 14.25 5.45 0.35
N ARG A 48 14.33 5.65 1.67
CA ARG A 48 15.62 5.63 2.40
C ARG A 48 15.83 4.39 3.28
N GLY A 49 15.00 3.36 3.13
CA GLY A 49 15.03 2.19 4.02
C GLY A 49 14.58 2.51 5.45
N ALA A 50 13.93 3.65 5.67
CA ALA A 50 13.41 4.08 6.97
C ALA A 50 11.95 3.65 7.18
N PHE A 51 11.48 2.64 6.45
CA PHE A 51 10.07 2.22 6.49
C PHE A 51 9.66 1.78 7.89
N GLU A 52 10.50 0.96 8.54
CA GLU A 52 10.30 0.45 9.89
C GLU A 52 10.28 1.59 10.91
N GLU A 53 11.14 2.60 10.74
CA GLU A 53 11.16 3.80 11.58
C GLU A 53 9.89 4.63 11.39
N THR A 54 9.51 4.94 10.15
CA THR A 54 8.28 5.67 9.83
C THR A 54 7.04 4.94 10.35
N LEU A 55 7.02 3.61 10.25
CA LEU A 55 5.95 2.78 10.79
C LEU A 55 5.88 2.88 12.31
N GLN A 56 7.02 2.81 13.01
CA GLN A 56 7.06 2.98 14.47
C GLN A 56 6.59 4.37 14.90
N LEU A 57 7.00 5.43 14.19
CA LEU A 57 6.54 6.79 14.46
C LEU A 57 5.03 6.93 14.26
N PHE A 58 4.49 6.33 13.18
CA PHE A 58 3.06 6.26 12.92
C PHE A 58 2.30 5.46 14.00
N GLU A 59 2.90 4.40 14.54
CA GLU A 59 2.33 3.62 15.64
C GLU A 59 2.22 4.40 16.94
N LYS A 60 3.30 5.11 17.30
CA LYS A 60 3.35 5.97 18.48
C LYS A 60 2.49 7.23 18.36
N GLY A 61 1.98 7.53 17.16
CA GLY A 61 1.26 8.76 16.88
C GLY A 61 2.18 10.00 16.88
N GLU A 62 3.49 9.80 16.77
CA GLU A 62 4.50 10.86 16.69
C GLU A 62 4.53 11.51 15.31
N VAL A 63 3.93 10.86 14.30
CA VAL A 63 3.67 11.41 12.97
C VAL A 63 2.18 11.23 12.64
N ASP A 64 1.50 12.33 12.32
CA ASP A 64 0.11 12.34 11.84
C ASP A 64 0.08 12.12 10.31
N ILE A 65 0.22 10.87 9.88
CA ILE A 65 0.05 10.51 8.46
C ILE A 65 -1.45 10.32 8.19
N ASP A 66 -2.03 11.15 7.33
CA ASP A 66 -3.41 10.96 6.86
C ASP A 66 -3.52 9.65 6.06
N LEU A 67 -4.34 8.71 6.53
CA LEU A 67 -4.54 7.44 5.85
C LEU A 67 -5.12 7.62 4.42
N ASN A 68 -5.89 8.68 4.18
CA ASN A 68 -6.38 8.98 2.83
C ASN A 68 -5.23 9.35 1.88
N LEU A 69 -4.24 10.08 2.36
CA LEU A 69 -3.03 10.39 1.60
C LEU A 69 -2.28 9.10 1.23
N VAL A 70 -2.05 8.21 2.20
CA VAL A 70 -1.41 6.90 1.96
C VAL A 70 -2.21 6.08 0.96
N LYS A 71 -3.54 5.99 1.11
CA LYS A 71 -4.42 5.27 0.18
C LYS A 71 -4.35 5.84 -1.23
N ASN A 72 -4.29 7.15 -1.38
CA ASN A 72 -4.17 7.78 -2.68
C ASN A 72 -2.81 7.48 -3.33
N TYR A 73 -1.73 7.56 -2.56
CA TYR A 73 -0.38 7.25 -3.05
C TYR A 73 -0.23 5.77 -3.40
N TYR A 74 -0.82 4.88 -2.59
CA TYR A 74 -0.94 3.45 -2.89
C TYR A 74 -1.63 3.21 -4.23
N LYS A 75 -2.83 3.77 -4.43
CA LYS A 75 -3.59 3.58 -5.68
C LYS A 75 -2.83 4.11 -6.89
N PHE A 76 -2.19 5.28 -6.77
CA PHE A 76 -1.37 5.86 -7.83
C PHE A 76 -0.20 4.94 -8.24
N ASN A 77 0.52 4.39 -7.26
CA ASN A 77 1.61 3.46 -7.53
C ASN A 77 1.09 2.11 -8.06
N GLN A 78 -0.04 1.61 -7.55
CA GLN A 78 -0.69 0.39 -8.02
C GLN A 78 -1.09 0.49 -9.49
N GLU A 79 -1.63 1.63 -9.93
CA GLU A 79 -1.97 1.85 -11.34
C GLU A 79 -0.74 1.91 -12.25
N LYS A 80 0.34 2.57 -11.80
CA LYS A 80 1.62 2.52 -12.51
C LYS A 80 2.11 1.09 -12.64
N LEU A 81 2.10 0.36 -11.54
CA LEU A 81 2.56 -1.02 -11.50
C LEU A 81 1.72 -1.94 -12.39
N ASN A 82 0.40 -1.78 -12.41
CA ASN A 82 -0.49 -2.54 -13.29
C ASN A 82 -0.19 -2.29 -14.79
N ARG A 83 0.20 -1.06 -15.17
CA ARG A 83 0.64 -0.78 -16.55
C ARG A 83 1.95 -1.49 -16.89
N GLU A 84 2.93 -1.46 -15.98
CA GLU A 84 4.19 -2.19 -16.15
C GLU A 84 3.92 -3.70 -16.25
N VAL A 85 3.07 -4.25 -15.39
CA VAL A 85 2.70 -5.67 -15.39
C VAL A 85 2.01 -6.09 -16.68
N ALA A 86 1.14 -5.26 -17.25
CA ALA A 86 0.54 -5.54 -18.55
C ALA A 86 1.62 -5.68 -19.65
N HIS A 87 2.61 -4.77 -19.67
CA HIS A 87 3.74 -4.88 -20.59
C HIS A 87 4.62 -6.11 -20.33
N LEU A 88 4.82 -6.48 -19.07
CA LEU A 88 5.55 -7.70 -18.73
C LEU A 88 4.79 -8.96 -19.13
N ALA A 89 3.47 -8.98 -18.95
CA ALA A 89 2.64 -10.10 -19.32
C ALA A 89 2.71 -10.40 -20.83
N GLU A 90 2.65 -9.35 -21.66
CA GLU A 90 2.82 -9.46 -23.12
C GLU A 90 4.23 -9.94 -23.51
N ASN A 91 5.28 -9.43 -22.85
CA ASN A 91 6.67 -9.70 -23.24
C ASN A 91 7.21 -11.04 -22.73
N PHE A 92 6.70 -11.54 -21.60
CA PHE A 92 7.19 -12.75 -20.94
C PHE A 92 6.20 -13.92 -21.01
N ASP A 93 5.08 -13.76 -21.73
CA ASP A 93 4.02 -14.76 -21.87
C ASP A 93 3.56 -15.27 -20.50
N LEU A 94 3.14 -14.33 -19.64
CA LEU A 94 2.70 -14.62 -18.27
C LEU A 94 1.27 -15.20 -18.27
N GLY A 95 1.06 -16.31 -18.98
CA GLY A 95 -0.24 -17.00 -19.09
C GLY A 95 -0.76 -17.61 -17.77
N SER A 96 -0.02 -17.45 -16.66
CA SER A 96 -0.41 -17.85 -15.31
C SER A 96 0.15 -16.89 -14.26
N GLU A 97 -0.40 -16.91 -13.06
CA GLU A 97 0.06 -16.07 -11.95
C GLU A 97 1.55 -16.32 -11.63
N VAL A 98 2.36 -15.26 -11.72
CA VAL A 98 3.74 -15.27 -11.26
C VAL A 98 3.81 -14.65 -9.87
N ARG A 99 4.39 -15.40 -8.93
CA ARG A 99 4.66 -14.93 -7.59
C ARG A 99 6.08 -14.36 -7.50
N VAL A 100 6.20 -13.18 -6.91
CA VAL A 100 7.47 -12.55 -6.53
C VAL A 100 7.49 -12.38 -5.02
N THR A 101 8.53 -12.88 -4.38
CA THR A 101 8.78 -12.71 -2.94
C THR A 101 9.56 -11.43 -2.72
N ILE A 102 9.10 -10.60 -1.79
CA ILE A 102 9.76 -9.36 -1.39
C ILE A 102 10.43 -9.64 -0.04
N GLN A 103 11.76 -9.67 -0.04
CA GLN A 103 12.53 -9.96 1.17
C GLN A 103 13.80 -9.12 1.18
N ASP A 104 14.04 -8.38 2.27
CA ASP A 104 15.27 -7.61 2.51
C ASP A 104 15.69 -6.69 1.35
N GLY A 105 14.71 -6.10 0.66
CA GLY A 105 14.97 -5.23 -0.49
C GLY A 105 15.35 -5.98 -1.78
N ALA A 106 15.24 -7.31 -1.81
CA ALA A 106 15.32 -8.12 -3.01
C ALA A 106 13.93 -8.57 -3.48
N LEU A 107 13.81 -8.76 -4.79
CA LEU A 107 12.62 -9.30 -5.44
C LEU A 107 12.98 -10.63 -6.08
N LEU A 108 12.34 -11.71 -5.62
CA LEU A 108 12.64 -13.07 -6.04
C LEU A 108 11.44 -13.67 -6.76
N VAL A 109 11.54 -13.84 -8.08
CA VAL A 109 10.55 -14.47 -8.93
C VAL A 109 10.53 -15.97 -8.65
N ALA A 110 9.34 -16.51 -8.41
CA ALA A 110 9.15 -17.94 -8.22
C ALA A 110 9.15 -18.69 -9.56
N GLY A 111 9.75 -19.87 -9.57
CA GLY A 111 9.77 -20.78 -10.72
C GLY A 111 11.12 -20.87 -11.42
N GLU A 112 11.37 -22.02 -12.05
CA GLU A 112 12.66 -22.36 -12.68
C GLU A 112 12.61 -22.34 -14.21
N ALA A 113 11.45 -22.05 -14.79
CA ALA A 113 11.25 -21.97 -16.23
C ALA A 113 12.07 -20.81 -16.84
N ASP A 114 12.40 -20.91 -18.13
CA ASP A 114 13.20 -19.89 -18.83
C ASP A 114 12.56 -18.51 -18.75
N ASN A 115 11.23 -18.42 -18.85
CA ASN A 115 10.48 -17.17 -18.70
C ASN A 115 10.61 -16.58 -17.29
N SER A 116 10.54 -17.40 -16.23
CA SER A 116 10.75 -16.94 -14.84
C SER A 116 12.16 -16.39 -14.64
N LYS A 117 13.17 -17.03 -15.22
CA LYS A 117 14.58 -16.57 -15.15
C LYS A 117 14.78 -15.28 -15.93
N ALA A 118 14.18 -15.17 -17.12
CA ALA A 118 14.23 -13.94 -17.91
C ALA A 118 13.55 -12.77 -17.19
N LEU A 119 12.40 -13.02 -16.54
CA LEU A 119 11.71 -12.03 -15.72
C LEU A 119 12.53 -11.62 -14.50
N GLN A 120 13.17 -12.56 -13.80
CA GLN A 120 14.09 -12.25 -12.70
C GLN A 120 15.20 -11.30 -13.17
N GLN A 121 15.86 -11.64 -14.28
CA GLN A 121 16.92 -10.80 -14.85
C GLN A 121 16.42 -9.41 -15.29
N TYR A 122 15.17 -9.31 -15.74
CA TYR A 122 14.57 -8.02 -16.07
C TYR A 122 14.37 -7.17 -14.82
N ILE A 123 13.76 -7.74 -13.77
CA ILE A 123 13.51 -7.05 -12.50
C ILE A 123 14.83 -6.60 -11.86
N ASP A 124 15.86 -7.46 -11.88
CA ASP A 124 17.19 -7.14 -11.34
C ASP A 124 17.88 -5.98 -12.08
N LYS A 125 17.57 -5.77 -13.37
CA LYS A 125 18.12 -4.68 -14.18
C LYS A 125 17.29 -3.40 -14.10
N ASP A 126 15.97 -3.52 -14.01
CA ASP A 126 15.08 -2.37 -13.90
C ASP A 126 14.90 -1.95 -12.43
N ASN A 127 15.84 -1.13 -11.95
CA ASN A 127 15.79 -0.52 -10.63
C ASN A 127 14.51 0.31 -10.39
N ARG A 128 13.93 0.90 -11.44
CA ARG A 128 12.70 1.70 -11.32
C ARG A 128 11.50 0.81 -11.05
N LEU A 129 11.37 -0.30 -11.77
CA LEU A 129 10.32 -1.30 -11.50
C LEU A 129 10.50 -1.93 -10.11
N SER A 130 11.73 -2.32 -9.77
CA SER A 130 12.03 -2.90 -8.46
C SER A 130 11.65 -1.95 -7.31
N THR A 131 12.02 -0.68 -7.44
CA THR A 131 11.65 0.37 -6.47
C THR A 131 10.13 0.54 -6.40
N LEU A 132 9.45 0.60 -7.56
CA LEU A 132 8.00 0.76 -7.61
C LEU A 132 7.29 -0.40 -6.90
N ILE A 133 7.68 -1.65 -7.17
CA ILE A 133 7.10 -2.83 -6.49
C ILE A 133 7.27 -2.72 -4.98
N GLN A 134 8.48 -2.41 -4.51
CA GLN A 134 8.79 -2.32 -3.08
C GLN A 134 8.05 -1.19 -2.37
N GLN A 135 8.00 0.01 -2.98
CA GLN A 135 7.26 1.13 -2.43
C GLN A 135 5.76 0.82 -2.37
N THR A 136 5.20 0.22 -3.43
CA THR A 136 3.78 -0.13 -3.48
C THR A 136 3.43 -1.18 -2.43
N ALA A 137 4.32 -2.16 -2.22
CA ALA A 137 4.16 -3.17 -1.16
C ALA A 137 4.11 -2.53 0.23
N LYS A 138 5.07 -1.64 0.54
CA LYS A 138 5.13 -0.90 1.80
C LYS A 138 3.89 -0.02 2.01
N LEU A 139 3.43 0.65 0.95
CA LEU A 139 2.20 1.43 0.99
C LEU A 139 0.96 0.57 1.25
N SER A 140 0.87 -0.60 0.61
CA SER A 140 -0.20 -1.57 0.88
C SER A 140 -0.22 -1.95 2.36
N GLN A 141 0.94 -2.25 2.95
CA GLN A 141 1.05 -2.58 4.38
C GLN A 141 0.62 -1.41 5.29
N PHE A 142 1.01 -0.17 4.97
CA PHE A 142 0.54 1.01 5.71
C PHE A 142 -0.98 1.19 5.62
N VAL A 143 -1.57 0.98 4.43
CA VAL A 143 -3.01 1.08 4.24
C VAL A 143 -3.74 0.06 5.12
N GLU A 144 -3.33 -1.20 5.07
CA GLU A 144 -3.94 -2.27 5.86
C GLU A 144 -3.83 -2.01 7.37
N TRP A 145 -2.65 -1.61 7.84
CA TRP A 145 -2.44 -1.30 9.25
C TRP A 145 -3.20 -0.06 9.72
N GLY A 146 -3.22 1.00 8.91
CA GLY A 146 -4.01 2.18 9.18
C GLY A 146 -5.50 1.89 9.26
N GLN A 147 -6.01 1.03 8.36
CA GLN A 147 -7.39 0.57 8.43
C GLN A 147 -7.67 -0.23 9.71
N ALA A 148 -6.75 -1.10 10.12
CA ALA A 148 -6.91 -1.87 11.36
C ALA A 148 -6.95 -0.96 12.59
N LYS A 149 -6.08 0.06 12.66
CA LYS A 149 -6.12 1.05 13.75
C LYS A 149 -7.43 1.83 13.78
N GLN A 150 -7.96 2.23 12.62
CA GLN A 150 -9.26 2.91 12.53
C GLN A 150 -10.40 2.00 13.03
N GLN A 151 -10.43 0.75 12.59
CA GLN A 151 -11.43 -0.20 13.03
C GLN A 151 -11.31 -0.54 14.52
N ALA A 152 -10.10 -0.70 15.04
CA ALA A 152 -9.87 -0.92 16.46
C ALA A 152 -10.43 0.23 17.31
N ALA A 153 -10.35 1.48 16.82
CA ALA A 153 -10.97 2.63 17.47
C ALA A 153 -12.51 2.51 17.51
N ILE A 154 -13.12 2.00 16.44
CA ILE A 154 -14.57 1.72 16.36
C ILE A 154 -14.94 0.62 17.35
N TYR A 155 -14.26 -0.53 17.32
CA TYR A 155 -14.51 -1.63 18.26
C TYR A 155 -14.36 -1.20 19.72
N LYS A 156 -13.38 -0.36 20.02
CA LYS A 156 -13.22 0.23 21.35
C LYS A 156 -14.41 1.12 21.74
N SER A 157 -14.98 1.88 20.80
CA SER A 157 -16.18 2.69 21.03
C SER A 157 -17.47 1.87 21.15
N GLU A 158 -17.45 0.63 20.66
CA GLU A 158 -18.52 -0.37 20.77
C GLU A 158 -18.33 -1.29 21.99
N ASP A 159 -17.46 -0.91 22.94
CA ASP A 159 -17.17 -1.66 24.16
C ASP A 159 -16.66 -3.10 23.93
N MET A 160 -15.99 -3.35 22.80
CA MET A 160 -15.31 -4.62 22.56
C MET A 160 -14.33 -4.94 23.71
N PRO A 161 -14.32 -6.17 24.26
CA PRO A 161 -13.39 -6.55 25.30
C PRO A 161 -11.93 -6.34 24.89
N GLU A 162 -11.12 -5.79 25.78
CA GLU A 162 -9.72 -5.45 25.51
C GLU A 162 -8.92 -6.63 24.95
N ALA A 163 -9.14 -7.85 25.46
CA ALA A 163 -8.48 -9.04 24.95
C ALA A 163 -8.77 -9.30 23.46
N GLN A 164 -10.04 -9.15 23.04
CA GLN A 164 -10.44 -9.34 21.65
C GLN A 164 -9.89 -8.22 20.75
N LEU A 165 -9.85 -6.99 21.25
CA LEU A 165 -9.25 -5.86 20.55
C LEU A 165 -7.75 -6.06 20.32
N VAL A 166 -7.04 -6.54 21.34
CA VAL A 166 -5.61 -6.86 21.27
C VAL A 166 -5.35 -7.99 20.29
N ASP A 167 -6.17 -9.04 20.30
CA ASP A 167 -6.01 -10.17 19.37
C ASP A 167 -6.28 -9.75 17.92
N PHE A 168 -7.33 -8.95 17.67
CA PHE A 168 -7.55 -8.33 16.35
C PHE A 168 -6.35 -7.51 15.88
N LEU A 169 -5.77 -6.67 16.75
CA LEU A 169 -4.61 -5.85 16.40
C LEU A 169 -3.35 -6.69 16.16
N LYS A 170 -3.15 -7.79 16.90
CA LYS A 170 -2.03 -8.73 16.64
C LYS A 170 -2.17 -9.40 15.28
N ASP A 171 -3.37 -9.89 14.95
CA ASP A 171 -3.62 -10.55 13.67
C ASP A 171 -3.43 -9.56 12.51
N ALA A 172 -3.99 -8.35 12.65
CA ALA A 172 -3.83 -7.30 11.65
C ALA A 172 -2.36 -6.88 11.48
N ARG A 173 -1.53 -6.98 12.52
CA ARG A 173 -0.12 -6.61 12.47
C ARG A 173 0.73 -7.58 11.65
N LEU A 174 0.25 -8.81 11.40
CA LEU A 174 0.99 -9.80 10.62
C LEU A 174 1.28 -9.32 9.19
N VAL A 175 0.40 -8.54 8.57
CA VAL A 175 0.58 -8.03 7.20
C VAL A 175 1.81 -7.13 7.06
N VAL A 176 2.20 -6.47 8.14
CA VAL A 176 3.32 -5.52 8.15
C VAL A 176 4.64 -6.18 8.50
N THR A 177 4.57 -7.33 9.18
CA THR A 177 5.76 -8.00 9.75
C THR A 177 6.16 -9.26 8.98
N GLN A 178 5.26 -9.82 8.17
CA GLN A 178 5.54 -10.99 7.34
C GLN A 178 6.11 -10.60 5.98
N SER A 179 6.91 -11.51 5.39
CA SER A 179 7.39 -11.39 4.01
C SER A 179 6.21 -11.16 3.07
N ASN A 180 6.28 -10.06 2.31
CA ASN A 180 5.21 -9.72 1.39
C ASN A 180 5.42 -10.46 0.07
N HIS A 181 4.32 -10.89 -0.54
CA HIS A 181 4.35 -11.45 -1.88
C HIS A 181 3.61 -10.53 -2.82
N PHE A 182 4.22 -10.30 -3.97
CA PHE A 182 3.62 -9.63 -5.10
C PHE A 182 3.22 -10.70 -6.11
N ILE A 183 1.97 -10.67 -6.56
CA ILE A 183 1.47 -11.57 -7.58
C ILE A 183 1.17 -10.72 -8.82
N MET A 184 1.71 -11.14 -9.96
CA MET A 184 1.46 -10.53 -11.25
C MET A 184 0.85 -11.53 -12.22
N SER A 185 -0.10 -11.07 -13.03
CA SER A 185 -0.73 -11.83 -14.10
C SER A 185 -1.21 -10.88 -15.20
N GLU A 186 -1.72 -11.42 -16.30
CA GLU A 186 -2.39 -10.65 -17.36
C GLU A 186 -3.56 -9.79 -16.83
N MET A 187 -4.19 -10.19 -15.73
CA MET A 187 -5.30 -9.44 -15.12
C MET A 187 -4.83 -8.27 -14.24
N GLY A 188 -3.52 -8.10 -14.07
CA GLY A 188 -2.92 -7.05 -13.27
C GLY A 188 -2.10 -7.61 -12.11
N SER A 189 -2.06 -6.86 -11.01
CA SER A 189 -1.20 -7.22 -9.90
C SER A 189 -1.84 -7.00 -8.53
N THR A 190 -1.38 -7.77 -7.55
CA THR A 190 -1.89 -7.73 -6.19
C THR A 190 -0.77 -8.02 -5.18
N PHE A 191 -0.89 -7.44 -3.99
CA PHE A 191 -0.02 -7.74 -2.85
C PHE A 191 -0.73 -8.67 -1.88
N TYR A 192 0.03 -9.54 -1.21
CA TYR A 192 -0.51 -10.45 -0.20
C TYR A 192 -1.23 -9.71 0.94
N SER A 193 -0.71 -8.54 1.32
CA SER A 193 -1.33 -7.66 2.32
C SER A 193 -2.74 -7.20 1.92
N GLN A 194 -3.04 -7.09 0.62
CA GLN A 194 -4.27 -6.47 0.14
C GLN A 194 -5.54 -7.20 0.62
N GLY A 195 -6.43 -6.43 1.24
CA GLY A 195 -7.73 -6.88 1.75
C GLY A 195 -7.65 -7.72 3.02
N HIS A 196 -6.48 -7.84 3.66
CA HIS A 196 -6.33 -8.65 4.85
C HIS A 196 -7.12 -8.08 6.04
N THR A 197 -7.02 -6.79 6.30
CA THR A 197 -7.76 -6.14 7.39
C THR A 197 -9.26 -6.30 7.18
N GLN A 198 -9.76 -6.11 5.96
CA GLN A 198 -11.19 -6.31 5.69
C GLN A 198 -11.63 -7.76 5.97
N ARG A 199 -10.83 -8.76 5.59
CA ARG A 199 -11.12 -10.16 5.93
C ARG A 199 -11.18 -10.41 7.44
N LEU A 200 -10.30 -9.80 8.22
CA LEU A 200 -10.33 -9.89 9.69
C LEU A 200 -11.61 -9.27 10.25
N ILE A 201 -12.03 -8.11 9.73
CA ILE A 201 -13.27 -7.44 10.11
C ILE A 201 -14.47 -8.34 9.82
N ASP A 202 -14.55 -8.88 8.60
CA ASP A 202 -15.65 -9.74 8.17
C ASP A 202 -15.73 -11.02 9.01
N ASN A 203 -14.59 -11.58 9.41
CA ASN A 203 -14.53 -12.77 10.25
C ASN A 203 -14.97 -12.48 11.70
N ASN A 204 -14.56 -11.35 12.27
CA ASN A 204 -15.00 -10.93 13.60
C ASN A 204 -16.51 -10.67 13.65
N SER A 205 -17.06 -10.00 12.63
CA SER A 205 -18.50 -9.74 12.53
C SER A 205 -19.33 -11.04 12.52
N LYS A 206 -18.82 -12.11 11.88
CA LYS A 206 -19.47 -13.43 11.83
C LYS A 206 -19.38 -14.22 13.14
N GLN A 207 -18.44 -13.89 14.03
CA GLN A 207 -18.34 -14.53 15.34
C GLN A 207 -19.25 -13.89 16.39
N THR A 208 -19.74 -12.68 16.11
CA THR A 208 -20.68 -11.94 16.96
C THR A 208 -22.15 -12.12 16.60
N GLU A 209 -22.47 -12.82 15.50
CA GLU A 209 -23.82 -13.29 15.13
C GLU A 209 -24.11 -14.67 15.72
#